data_AF-A0A512NIH1-F1
#
_entry.id   AF-A0A512NIH1-F1
#
_cell.length_a   1.000
_cell.length_b   1.000
_cell.length_c   1.000
_cell.angle_alpha   90.00
_cell.angle_beta   90.00
_cell.angle_gamma   90.00
#
_symmetry.space_group_name_H-M   'P 1'
#
loop_
_entity.id
_entity.type
_entity.pdbx_description
1 polymer ?
#
loop_
_entity_poly.entity_id
_entity_poly.type
_entity_poly.pdbx_seq_one_letter_code
_entity_poly.pdbx_strand_id
1 'polypeptide(L)'
;MVAVAKHAGLPFDAILTAELAHIYKPAPAVYQLAVDYLGCRPDEIMMVACHKYDLAAARAFGMRTAFVARPLEFGPDVRPDIAREDWFDIYAEDFVALAEALGA
;
A
#
# COMPACT_ATOMS: atom_id res chain seq x y z
N MET A 1 1.83 11.76 -10.30
CA MET A 1 2.75 11.06 -9.37
C MET A 1 4.19 11.54 -9.42
N VAL A 2 4.84 11.67 -10.60
CA VAL A 2 6.25 12.08 -10.69
C VAL A 2 6.56 13.41 -9.98
N ALA A 3 5.72 14.44 -10.16
CA ALA A 3 5.92 15.74 -9.52
C ALA A 3 5.89 15.66 -7.98
N VAL A 4 4.96 14.87 -7.41
CA VAL A 4 4.84 14.63 -5.97
C VAL A 4 6.09 13.92 -5.44
N ALA A 5 6.53 12.85 -6.11
CA ALA A 5 7.71 12.10 -5.71
C ALA A 5 8.96 12.98 -5.69
N LYS A 6 9.17 13.81 -6.74
CA LYS A 6 10.30 14.75 -6.80
C LYS A 6 10.22 15.83 -5.73
N HIS A 7 9.04 16.42 -5.53
CA HIS A 7 8.84 17.47 -4.54
C HIS A 7 9.11 16.99 -3.11
N ALA A 8 8.65 15.78 -2.78
CA ALA A 8 8.81 15.18 -1.46
C ALA A 8 10.12 14.38 -1.28
N GLY A 9 10.96 14.27 -2.31
CA GLY A 9 12.21 13.50 -2.26
C GLY A 9 12.01 12.00 -2.04
N LEU A 10 10.91 11.42 -2.53
CA LEU A 10 10.57 10.01 -2.33
C LEU A 10 11.41 9.10 -3.25
N PRO A 11 12.19 8.15 -2.71
CA PRO A 11 13.15 7.35 -3.47
C PRO A 11 12.49 6.12 -4.09
N PHE A 12 11.43 6.30 -4.87
CA PHE A 12 10.76 5.18 -5.53
C PHE A 12 11.60 4.62 -6.69
N ASP A 13 11.75 3.29 -6.74
CA ASP A 13 12.36 2.58 -7.88
C ASP A 13 11.46 2.60 -9.12
N ALA A 14 10.14 2.52 -8.92
CA ALA A 14 9.14 2.55 -9.98
C ALA A 14 7.87 3.29 -9.53
N ILE A 15 7.18 3.94 -10.48
CA ILE A 15 5.91 4.64 -10.24
C ILE A 15 4.84 4.03 -11.13
N LEU A 16 4.03 3.14 -10.55
CA LEU A 16 2.90 2.48 -11.21
C LEU A 16 1.59 3.13 -10.76
N THR A 17 0.77 3.58 -11.71
CA THR A 17 -0.42 4.40 -11.40
C THR A 17 -1.68 3.84 -12.04
N ALA A 18 -2.83 4.31 -11.56
CA ALA A 18 -4.14 3.94 -12.13
C ALA A 18 -4.25 4.36 -13.61
N GLU A 19 -3.60 5.45 -14.01
CA GLU A 19 -3.55 5.90 -15.41
C GLU A 19 -2.79 4.91 -16.30
N LEU A 20 -1.70 4.32 -15.80
CA LEU A 20 -0.98 3.25 -16.52
C LEU A 20 -1.79 1.95 -16.59
N ALA A 21 -2.57 1.65 -15.54
CA ALA A 21 -3.47 0.50 -15.53
C ALA A 21 -4.79 0.75 -16.29
N HIS A 22 -5.06 2.00 -16.70
CA HIS A 22 -6.34 2.47 -17.24
C HIS A 22 -7.57 2.13 -16.37
N ILE A 23 -7.36 1.93 -15.07
CA ILE A 23 -8.40 1.50 -14.12
C ILE A 23 -7.99 1.85 -12.69
N TYR A 24 -9.00 2.02 -11.82
CA TYR A 24 -8.79 2.36 -10.42
C TYR A 24 -8.97 1.16 -9.50
N LYS A 25 -8.32 1.24 -8.33
CA LYS A 25 -8.57 0.35 -7.21
C LYS A 25 -10.05 0.44 -6.81
N PRO A 26 -10.68 -0.67 -6.37
CA PRO A 26 -10.07 -1.96 -6.00
C PRO A 26 -10.02 -2.98 -7.16
N ALA A 27 -10.06 -2.55 -8.43
CA ALA A 27 -10.06 -3.50 -9.55
C ALA A 27 -8.77 -4.35 -9.59
N PRO A 28 -8.86 -5.69 -9.77
CA PRO A 28 -7.71 -6.60 -9.82
C PRO A 28 -6.59 -6.18 -10.79
N ALA A 29 -6.96 -5.57 -11.92
CA ALA A 29 -6.02 -5.13 -12.95
C ALA A 29 -4.98 -4.10 -12.45
N VAL A 30 -5.29 -3.32 -11.39
CA VAL A 30 -4.29 -2.43 -10.79
C VAL A 30 -3.16 -3.21 -10.12
N TYR A 31 -3.51 -4.29 -9.42
CA TYR A 31 -2.54 -5.16 -8.74
C TYR A 31 -1.78 -6.03 -9.75
N GLN A 32 -2.45 -6.47 -10.82
CA GLN A 32 -1.82 -7.19 -11.93
C GLN A 32 -0.71 -6.39 -12.61
N LEU A 33 -0.89 -5.07 -12.79
CA LEU A 33 0.17 -4.21 -13.34
C LEU A 33 1.47 -4.30 -12.54
N ALA A 34 1.39 -4.39 -11.21
CA ALA A 34 2.58 -4.54 -10.36
C ALA A 34 3.24 -5.91 -10.54
N VAL A 35 2.46 -6.99 -10.66
CA VAL A 35 2.97 -8.33 -10.97
C VAL A 35 3.70 -8.35 -12.31
N ASP A 36 3.08 -7.79 -13.35
CA ASP A 36 3.64 -7.81 -14.71
C ASP A 36 4.93 -6.99 -14.80
N TYR A 37 4.98 -5.84 -14.12
CA TYR A 37 6.14 -4.95 -14.17
C TYR A 37 7.31 -5.46 -13.32
N LEU A 38 7.05 -6.02 -12.14
CA LEU A 38 8.08 -6.51 -11.22
C LEU A 38 8.55 -7.93 -11.56
N GLY A 39 7.75 -8.71 -12.29
CA GLY A 39 8.05 -10.11 -12.58
C GLY A 39 7.98 -11.03 -11.35
N CYS A 40 7.29 -10.59 -10.30
CA CYS A 40 7.11 -11.32 -9.04
C CYS A 40 5.74 -12.00 -8.98
N ARG A 41 5.60 -13.08 -8.22
CA ARG A 41 4.28 -13.63 -7.90
C ARG A 41 3.53 -12.67 -6.95
N PRO A 42 2.19 -12.67 -6.94
CA PRO A 42 1.41 -11.87 -6.00
C PRO A 42 1.87 -12.04 -4.54
N ASP A 43 2.17 -13.26 -4.10
CA ASP A 43 2.59 -13.58 -2.73
C ASP A 43 3.98 -13.04 -2.33
N GLU A 44 4.74 -12.56 -3.32
CA GLU A 44 6.06 -11.92 -3.16
C GLU A 44 5.96 -10.39 -3.12
N ILE A 45 4.76 -9.83 -3.38
CA ILE A 45 4.50 -8.39 -3.37
C ILE A 45 3.67 -8.05 -2.12
N MET A 46 4.07 -7.00 -1.41
CA MET A 46 3.34 -6.47 -0.27
C MET A 46 2.67 -5.14 -0.62
N MET A 47 1.35 -5.07 -0.50
CA MET A 47 0.64 -3.80 -0.51
C MET A 47 0.75 -3.14 0.87
N VAL A 48 1.20 -1.89 0.90
CA VAL A 48 1.29 -1.08 2.11
C VAL A 48 0.28 0.07 2.01
N ALA A 49 -0.67 0.17 2.94
CA ALA A 49 -1.71 1.21 2.90
C ALA A 49 -2.24 1.58 4.29
N CYS A 50 -2.86 2.76 4.40
CA CYS A 50 -3.62 3.19 5.59
C CYS A 50 -5.13 2.94 5.46
N HIS A 51 -5.59 2.33 4.36
CA HIS A 51 -6.99 2.09 4.07
C HIS A 51 -7.30 0.59 3.98
N LYS A 52 -8.20 0.10 4.84
CA LYS A 52 -8.53 -1.34 4.92
C LYS A 52 -9.10 -1.91 3.62
N TYR A 53 -9.90 -1.15 2.88
CA TYR A 53 -10.48 -1.61 1.61
C TYR A 53 -9.40 -1.95 0.57
N ASP A 54 -8.28 -1.23 0.59
CA ASP A 54 -7.19 -1.41 -0.36
C ASP A 54 -6.41 -2.68 -0.05
N LEU A 55 -6.10 -2.90 1.24
CA LEU A 55 -5.45 -4.12 1.70
C LEU A 55 -6.34 -5.35 1.49
N ALA A 56 -7.66 -5.24 1.70
CA ALA A 56 -8.59 -6.33 1.47
C ALA A 56 -8.60 -6.76 -0.02
N ALA A 57 -8.59 -5.79 -0.93
CA ALA A 57 -8.53 -6.07 -2.37
C ALA A 57 -7.17 -6.65 -2.80
N ALA A 58 -6.06 -6.12 -2.28
CA ALA A 58 -4.72 -6.67 -2.53
C ALA A 58 -4.59 -8.11 -2.01
N ARG A 59 -5.10 -8.39 -0.80
CA ARG A 59 -5.13 -9.74 -0.22
C ARG A 59 -5.97 -10.69 -1.04
N ALA A 60 -7.16 -10.26 -1.49
CA ALA A 60 -8.02 -11.06 -2.36
C ALA A 60 -7.36 -11.38 -3.71
N PHE A 61 -6.49 -10.49 -4.21
CA PHE A 61 -5.66 -10.73 -5.38
C PHE A 61 -4.45 -11.65 -5.12
N GLY A 62 -4.10 -11.90 -3.85
CA GLY A 62 -3.02 -12.80 -3.43
C GLY A 62 -1.76 -12.11 -2.93
N MET A 63 -1.78 -10.79 -2.74
CA MET A 63 -0.65 -10.03 -2.17
C MET A 63 -0.58 -10.13 -0.65
N ARG A 64 0.64 -9.91 -0.13
CA ARG A 64 0.87 -9.62 1.29
C ARG A 64 0.34 -8.22 1.63
N THR A 65 0.09 -7.97 2.90
CA THR A 65 -0.55 -6.75 3.38
C THR A 65 0.15 -6.16 4.60
N ALA A 66 0.48 -4.87 4.53
CA ALA A 66 0.91 -4.09 5.68
C ALA A 66 0.00 -2.86 5.86
N PHE A 67 -0.58 -2.74 7.04
CA PHE A 67 -1.31 -1.55 7.44
C PHE A 67 -0.38 -0.57 8.13
N VAL A 68 -0.36 0.69 7.67
CA VAL A 68 0.36 1.78 8.33
C VAL A 68 -0.64 2.82 8.81
N ALA A 69 -0.73 3.01 10.13
CA ALA A 69 -1.72 3.90 10.72
C ALA A 69 -1.49 5.37 10.34
N ARG A 70 -2.58 6.07 9.98
CA ARG A 70 -2.58 7.52 9.69
C ARG A 70 -3.71 8.22 10.47
N PRO A 71 -3.57 8.39 11.80
CA PRO A 71 -4.64 8.92 12.66
C PRO A 71 -5.10 10.34 12.29
N LEU A 72 -4.27 11.10 11.58
CA LEU A 72 -4.53 12.49 11.19
C LEU A 72 -4.73 12.68 9.69
N GLU A 73 -4.95 11.61 8.92
CA GLU A 73 -5.13 11.70 7.46
C GLU A 73 -6.19 12.72 7.06
N PHE A 74 -7.32 12.72 7.76
CA PHE A 74 -8.45 13.61 7.52
C PHE A 74 -8.48 14.83 8.47
N GLY A 75 -7.36 15.13 9.12
CA GLY A 75 -7.24 16.20 10.12
C GLY A 75 -7.66 15.78 11.54
N PRO A 76 -7.54 16.69 12.52
CA PRO A 76 -7.69 16.39 13.95
C PRO A 76 -9.13 16.08 14.39
N ASP A 77 -10.12 16.42 13.56
CA ASP A 77 -11.55 16.28 13.90
C ASP A 77 -12.16 14.98 13.40
N VAL A 78 -11.45 14.25 12.54
CA VAL A 78 -11.90 12.97 12.00
C VAL A 78 -11.11 11.85 12.66
N ARG A 79 -11.79 10.74 12.95
CA ARG A 79 -11.15 9.52 13.47
C ARG A 79 -11.23 8.45 12.38
N PRO A 80 -10.18 8.31 11.54
CA PRO A 80 -10.13 7.20 10.60
C PRO A 80 -10.06 5.88 11.37
N ASP A 81 -10.61 4.82 10.78
CA ASP A 81 -10.50 3.48 11.34
C ASP A 81 -9.07 2.95 11.17
N ILE A 82 -8.31 3.06 12.26
CA ILE A 82 -6.94 2.55 12.37
C ILE A 82 -6.86 1.27 13.22
N ALA A 83 -7.99 0.63 13.53
CA ALA A 83 -7.96 -0.57 14.35
C ALA A 83 -7.19 -1.69 13.64
N ARG A 84 -6.35 -2.40 14.40
CA ARG A 84 -5.65 -3.59 13.91
C ARG A 84 -6.65 -4.67 13.54
N GLU A 85 -6.37 -5.36 12.45
CA GLU A 85 -7.11 -6.55 11.99
C GLU A 85 -6.16 -7.75 11.96
N ASP A 86 -6.67 -8.93 12.32
CA ASP A 86 -5.87 -10.16 12.39
C ASP A 86 -5.40 -10.68 11.02
N TRP A 87 -6.03 -10.19 9.95
CA TRP A 87 -5.69 -10.61 8.58
C TRP A 87 -4.58 -9.76 7.94
N PHE A 88 -4.11 -8.70 8.58
CA PHE A 88 -2.90 -8.01 8.13
C PHE A 88 -1.68 -8.89 8.36
N ASP A 89 -0.75 -8.97 7.40
CA ASP A 89 0.54 -9.61 7.66
C ASP A 89 1.39 -8.75 8.61
N ILE A 90 1.34 -7.42 8.45
CA ILE A 90 2.00 -6.44 9.34
C ILE A 90 1.04 -5.30 9.68
N TYR A 91 1.04 -4.86 10.93
CA TYR A 91 0.47 -3.58 11.36
C TYR A 91 1.60 -2.73 11.94
N ALA A 92 1.75 -1.51 11.46
CA ALA A 92 2.78 -0.57 11.90
C ALA A 92 2.19 0.83 12.14
N GLU A 93 2.80 1.57 13.06
CA GLU A 93 2.39 2.94 13.37
C GLU A 93 2.95 3.96 12.37
N ASP A 94 4.09 3.64 11.76
CA ASP A 94 4.75 4.43 10.73
C ASP A 94 5.63 3.54 9.83
N PHE A 95 6.39 4.16 8.91
CA PHE A 95 7.29 3.44 8.01
C PHE A 95 8.60 2.96 8.65
N VAL A 96 9.01 3.53 9.79
CA VAL A 96 10.21 3.06 10.52
C VAL A 96 9.89 1.74 11.20
N ALA A 97 8.78 1.67 11.92
CA ALA A 97 8.30 0.43 12.54
C ALA A 97 8.02 -0.66 11.49
N LEU A 98 7.52 -0.28 10.30
CA LEU A 98 7.35 -1.23 9.19
C LEU A 98 8.70 -1.76 8.69
N ALA A 99 9.71 -0.90 8.52
CA ALA A 99 11.05 -1.31 8.08
C ALA A 99 11.69 -2.27 9.09
N GLU A 100 11.60 -1.97 10.39
CA GLU A 100 12.08 -2.86 11.47
C GLU A 100 11.39 -4.22 11.44
N ALA A 101 10.06 -4.25 11.23
CA ALA A 101 9.31 -5.49 11.11
C ALA A 101 9.70 -6.34 9.88
N LEU A 102 10.23 -5.69 8.83
CA LEU A 102 10.76 -6.34 7.62
C LEU A 102 12.25 -6.70 7.74
N GLY A 103 12.93 -6.29 8.81
CA GLY A 103 14.36 -6.55 9.03
C GLY A 103 15.30 -5.66 8.21
N ALA A 104 14.84 -4.46 7.82
CA ALA A 104 15.62 -3.47 7.07
C ALA A 104 16.37 -2.47 7.98
#